data_AF-A0A3D9ULS4-F1
#
_entry.id   AF-A0A3D9ULS4-F1
#
_cell.length_a   1.000
_cell.length_b   1.000
_cell.length_c   1.000
_cell.angle_alpha   90.00
_cell.angle_beta   90.00
_cell.angle_gamma   90.00
#
_symmetry.space_group_name_H-M   'P 1'
#
loop_
_entity.id
_entity.type
_entity.pdbx_description
1 polymer ?
#
loop_
_entity_poly.entity_id
_entity_poly.type
_entity_poly.pdbx_seq_one_letter_code
_entity_poly.pdbx_strand_id
1 'polypeptide(L)'
;MRDLLGGTKRKASFVGTHFMAICLGLLVLALALTMLTNCGGSGDGTAASTTRSYERTTATTESGSSTAYRSSAASTSGNSDTSGTKADGLRTVDYADLPKQAKDTIALIDAGGPFPYPRDDGKTFGNFEGLLPKQKRGYYREYTVPTPGADTRGARRIIRGQDGTMYYTSDHYVSFRRIQR
;
A
#
# COMPACT_ATOMS: atom_id res chain seq x y z
N MET A 1 24.48 11.63 69.03
CA MET A 1 25.18 12.22 67.87
C MET A 1 24.66 11.47 66.65
N ARG A 2 23.77 12.02 65.81
CA ARG A 2 24.09 12.94 64.69
C ARG A 2 25.23 12.32 63.84
N ASP A 3 25.09 11.87 62.59
CA ASP A 3 24.37 12.41 61.44
C ASP A 3 24.41 11.47 60.21
N LEU A 4 23.42 11.64 59.31
CA LEU A 4 23.49 11.75 57.83
C LEU A 4 24.15 10.65 56.95
N LEU A 5 23.32 10.03 56.08
CA LEU A 5 23.37 10.00 54.60
C LEU A 5 22.25 9.05 54.12
N GLY A 6 21.15 9.43 53.48
CA GLY A 6 21.02 10.42 52.41
C GLY A 6 20.89 9.78 51.02
N GLY A 7 20.18 8.65 50.88
CA GLY A 7 19.96 7.96 49.60
C GLY A 7 18.66 8.39 48.91
N THR A 8 18.78 9.24 47.89
CA THR A 8 17.70 9.79 47.08
C THR A 8 16.99 8.72 46.23
N LYS A 9 15.79 8.30 46.62
CA LYS A 9 14.88 7.59 45.70
C LYS A 9 14.24 8.61 44.76
N ARG A 10 14.65 8.56 43.48
CA ARG A 10 14.12 9.38 42.39
C ARG A 10 12.62 9.10 42.23
N LYS A 11 11.80 10.14 42.42
CA LYS A 11 10.39 10.13 42.07
C LYS A 11 10.27 10.06 40.54
N ALA A 12 9.63 9.01 40.03
CA ALA A 12 9.18 8.97 38.65
C ALA A 12 8.00 9.95 38.51
N SER A 13 8.23 11.09 37.87
CA SER A 13 7.19 12.06 37.57
C SER A 13 6.33 11.54 36.42
N PHE A 14 5.11 11.15 36.76
CA PHE A 14 3.98 10.88 35.88
C PHE A 14 3.50 12.21 35.26
N VAL A 15 4.21 12.71 34.25
CA VAL A 15 3.80 13.89 33.47
C VAL A 15 4.05 13.57 32.00
N GLY A 16 3.08 12.92 31.37
CA GLY A 16 3.20 12.56 29.95
C GLY A 16 1.92 12.04 29.29
N THR A 17 0.88 11.76 30.05
CA THR A 17 -0.39 11.21 29.52
C THR A 17 -1.42 12.26 29.12
N HIS A 18 -1.20 13.54 29.43
CA HIS A 18 -2.21 14.58 29.16
C HIS A 18 -1.87 15.54 28.00
N PHE A 19 -0.61 15.62 27.57
CA PHE A 19 -0.24 16.43 26.39
C PHE A 19 -0.48 15.71 25.05
N MET A 20 -0.45 14.37 25.01
CA MET A 20 -0.78 13.60 23.79
C MET A 20 -2.27 13.64 23.41
N ALA A 21 -3.18 13.93 24.36
CA ALA A 21 -4.62 13.97 24.10
C ALA A 21 -5.08 15.29 23.42
N ILE A 22 -4.32 16.38 23.56
CA ILE A 22 -4.68 17.68 22.96
C ILE A 22 -4.18 17.78 21.51
N CYS A 23 -3.06 17.13 21.16
CA CYS A 23 -2.52 17.15 19.79
C CYS A 23 -3.27 16.23 18.82
N LEU A 24 -3.96 15.19 19.30
CA LEU A 24 -4.79 14.31 18.47
C LEU A 24 -6.18 14.92 18.13
N GLY A 25 -6.66 15.87 18.94
CA GLY A 25 -7.93 16.57 18.69
C GLY A 25 -7.85 17.70 17.67
N LEU A 26 -6.73 18.45 17.63
CA LEU A 26 -6.59 19.60 16.73
C LEU A 26 -6.07 19.24 15.32
N LEU A 27 -5.40 18.09 15.15
CA LEU A 27 -5.01 17.61 13.81
C LEU A 27 -6.21 17.08 13.01
N VAL A 28 -7.23 16.54 13.68
CA VAL A 28 -8.47 16.05 13.03
C VAL A 28 -9.41 17.21 12.67
N LEU A 29 -9.43 18.30 13.44
CA LEU A 29 -10.22 19.49 13.10
C LEU A 29 -9.58 20.35 11.99
N ALA A 30 -8.25 20.36 11.88
CA ALA A 30 -7.55 21.12 10.83
C ALA A 30 -7.56 20.44 9.44
N LEU A 31 -7.71 19.12 9.37
CA LEU A 31 -7.89 18.41 8.08
C LEU A 31 -9.33 18.45 7.56
N ALA A 32 -10.32 18.73 8.42
CA ALA A 32 -11.72 18.89 7.99
C ALA A 32 -12.06 20.31 7.49
N LEU A 33 -11.21 21.32 7.77
CA LEU A 33 -11.42 22.70 7.31
C LEU A 33 -10.64 23.10 6.05
N THR A 34 -9.75 22.25 5.52
CA THR A 34 -8.95 22.58 4.31
C THR A 34 -9.65 22.23 2.99
N MET A 35 -10.86 21.65 3.03
CA MET A 35 -11.65 21.31 1.84
C MET A 35 -12.64 22.41 1.41
N LEU A 36 -12.50 23.65 1.88
CA LEU A 36 -13.36 24.76 1.45
C LEU A 36 -12.64 25.95 0.79
N THR A 37 -11.39 25.78 0.35
CA THR A 37 -10.68 26.88 -0.32
C THR A 37 -9.84 26.37 -1.49
N ASN A 38 -10.50 26.09 -2.62
CA ASN A 38 -9.86 26.39 -3.90
C ASN A 38 -10.88 27.00 -4.86
N CYS A 39 -10.80 28.32 -4.94
CA CYS A 39 -11.55 29.18 -5.82
C CYS A 39 -10.58 29.80 -6.83
N GLY A 40 -10.97 29.85 -8.11
CA GLY A 40 -10.34 30.67 -9.16
C GLY A 40 -9.23 29.98 -9.96
N GLY A 41 -9.08 30.17 -11.28
CA GLY A 41 -9.70 31.10 -12.23
C GLY A 41 -9.39 30.62 -13.67
N SER A 42 -10.27 30.91 -14.62
CA SER A 42 -10.18 32.02 -15.61
C SER A 42 -9.44 31.65 -16.89
N GLY A 43 -10.17 31.67 -17.99
CA GLY A 43 -9.67 31.57 -19.36
C GLY A 43 -10.74 32.12 -20.31
N ASP A 44 -10.49 33.33 -20.78
CA ASP A 44 -11.43 34.22 -21.47
C ASP A 44 -11.72 33.78 -22.91
N GLY A 45 -12.90 34.16 -23.41
CA GLY A 45 -13.31 33.91 -24.80
C GLY A 45 -14.54 34.72 -25.19
N THR A 46 -14.34 36.01 -25.45
CA THR A 46 -15.29 36.90 -26.12
C THR A 46 -15.48 36.47 -27.57
N ALA A 47 -16.72 36.15 -27.97
CA ALA A 47 -17.24 36.50 -29.29
C ALA A 47 -18.78 36.42 -29.28
N ALA A 48 -19.40 37.58 -29.50
CA ALA A 48 -20.82 37.71 -29.81
C ALA A 48 -21.15 37.04 -31.15
N SER A 49 -22.37 36.50 -31.28
CA SER A 49 -23.19 36.55 -32.51
C SER A 49 -24.62 36.08 -32.23
N THR A 50 -25.49 37.06 -31.95
CA THR A 50 -26.67 37.41 -32.76
C THR A 50 -27.28 36.32 -33.66
N THR A 51 -28.57 36.04 -33.38
CA THR A 51 -29.64 35.67 -34.32
C THR A 51 -29.62 34.27 -34.91
N ARG A 52 -30.63 33.44 -34.60
CA ARG A 52 -31.92 33.39 -35.34
C ARG A 52 -32.74 32.20 -34.88
N SER A 53 -33.97 32.48 -34.51
CA SER A 53 -35.08 31.53 -34.40
C SER A 53 -35.50 31.04 -35.79
N TYR A 54 -35.71 29.72 -35.92
CA TYR A 54 -36.69 29.06 -36.79
C TYR A 54 -36.87 27.65 -36.16
N GLU A 55 -38.04 27.26 -35.65
CA GLU A 55 -39.11 26.57 -36.40
C GLU A 55 -38.54 25.57 -37.44
N ARG A 56 -39.06 24.37 -37.68
CA ARG A 56 -40.24 23.60 -37.29
C ARG A 56 -40.11 22.32 -38.15
N THR A 57 -40.46 21.18 -37.57
CA THR A 57 -40.98 19.92 -38.18
C THR A 57 -40.64 19.57 -39.64
N THR A 58 -40.08 18.37 -39.88
CA THR A 58 -40.77 17.21 -40.54
C THR A 58 -39.83 16.01 -40.71
N ALA A 59 -40.47 14.84 -40.78
CA ALA A 59 -40.00 13.47 -40.67
C ALA A 59 -39.23 12.88 -41.89
N THR A 60 -38.91 11.58 -41.75
CA THR A 60 -38.69 10.55 -42.81
C THR A 60 -37.23 10.40 -43.24
N THR A 61 -36.58 9.23 -43.41
CA THR A 61 -36.82 7.79 -43.21
C THR A 61 -35.52 7.06 -43.65
N GLU A 62 -35.29 5.83 -43.17
CA GLU A 62 -34.36 4.79 -43.71
C GLU A 62 -32.83 5.03 -43.56
N SER A 63 -31.92 4.05 -43.44
CA SER A 63 -31.93 2.59 -43.25
C SER A 63 -30.45 2.14 -43.13
N GLY A 64 -30.18 1.00 -42.50
CA GLY A 64 -28.90 0.26 -42.55
C GLY A 64 -27.95 0.49 -41.36
N SER A 65 -27.21 -0.48 -40.84
CA SER A 65 -27.15 -1.91 -41.05
C SER A 65 -26.25 -2.48 -39.94
N SER A 66 -26.57 -3.69 -39.51
CA SER A 66 -25.88 -4.51 -38.52
C SER A 66 -24.37 -4.66 -38.72
N THR A 67 -23.61 -4.68 -37.62
CA THR A 67 -22.69 -5.81 -37.36
C THR A 67 -22.38 -5.93 -35.87
N ALA A 68 -22.82 -7.04 -35.31
CA ALA A 68 -22.51 -7.48 -33.97
C ALA A 68 -21.03 -7.87 -33.83
N TYR A 69 -20.52 -7.63 -32.63
CA TYR A 69 -19.65 -8.52 -31.84
C TYR A 69 -18.86 -9.58 -32.63
N ARG A 70 -17.55 -9.37 -32.75
CA ARG A 70 -16.61 -10.49 -32.86
C ARG A 70 -15.42 -10.24 -31.94
N SER A 71 -15.58 -10.75 -30.72
CA SER A 71 -14.46 -11.15 -29.89
C SER A 71 -13.58 -12.15 -30.65
N SER A 72 -12.30 -11.81 -30.76
CA SER A 72 -11.20 -12.72 -31.01
C SER A 72 -10.09 -12.26 -30.06
N ALA A 73 -10.01 -12.78 -28.83
CA ALA A 73 -9.39 -14.06 -28.52
C ALA A 73 -8.03 -14.22 -29.22
N ALA A 74 -6.97 -13.93 -28.47
CA ALA A 74 -5.76 -14.76 -28.33
C ALA A 74 -4.54 -13.90 -28.02
N SER A 75 -4.15 -13.87 -26.75
CA SER A 75 -2.75 -13.85 -26.34
C SER A 75 -2.67 -14.45 -24.95
N THR A 76 -2.85 -15.77 -24.92
CA THR A 76 -2.40 -16.65 -23.84
C THR A 76 -0.89 -16.46 -23.70
N SER A 77 -0.48 -15.61 -22.76
CA SER A 77 0.82 -15.74 -22.11
C SER A 77 0.55 -16.41 -20.77
N GLY A 78 0.43 -17.74 -20.81
CA GLY A 78 0.45 -18.56 -19.61
C GLY A 78 1.82 -18.45 -18.98
N ASN A 79 1.92 -17.64 -17.93
CA ASN A 79 3.00 -17.81 -16.98
C ASN A 79 2.49 -18.81 -15.95
N SER A 80 3.00 -20.02 -16.03
CA SER A 80 2.68 -21.19 -15.23
C SER A 80 2.58 -20.83 -13.74
N ASP A 81 1.35 -20.69 -13.24
CA ASP A 81 1.02 -20.80 -11.83
C ASP A 81 1.18 -22.28 -11.40
N THR A 82 2.40 -22.80 -11.49
CA THR A 82 2.75 -24.04 -10.79
C THR A 82 3.05 -23.64 -9.35
N SER A 83 2.00 -23.41 -8.59
CA SER A 83 2.12 -22.96 -7.21
C SER A 83 0.94 -23.50 -6.41
N GLY A 84 1.08 -24.76 -5.99
CA GLY A 84 0.08 -25.47 -5.19
C GLY A 84 -0.23 -24.69 -3.92
N THR A 85 -1.51 -24.40 -3.70
CA THR A 85 -2.01 -23.75 -2.50
C THR A 85 -1.54 -24.50 -1.25
N LYS A 86 -0.85 -23.81 -0.34
CA LYS A 86 -0.40 -24.39 0.94
C LYS A 86 -1.54 -24.43 1.97
N ALA A 87 -1.28 -25.02 3.14
CA ALA A 87 -2.25 -25.15 4.23
C ALA A 87 -2.85 -23.80 4.73
N ASP A 88 -2.21 -22.69 4.38
CA ASP A 88 -2.66 -21.32 4.66
C ASP A 88 -3.63 -20.76 3.61
N GLY A 89 -3.95 -21.52 2.55
CA GLY A 89 -4.85 -21.06 1.49
C GLY A 89 -4.19 -20.08 0.51
N LEU A 90 -2.89 -19.81 0.65
CA LEU A 90 -2.16 -18.88 -0.20
C LEU A 90 -1.53 -19.60 -1.39
N ARG A 91 -1.49 -18.89 -2.52
CA ARG A 91 -0.64 -19.26 -3.66
C ARG A 91 0.82 -19.31 -3.20
N THR A 92 1.61 -20.18 -3.80
CA THR A 92 3.04 -20.25 -3.52
C THR A 92 3.89 -19.56 -4.59
N VAL A 93 5.19 -19.44 -4.33
CA VAL A 93 6.24 -19.06 -5.28
C VAL A 93 7.52 -19.76 -4.86
N ASP A 94 8.19 -20.43 -5.79
CA ASP A 94 9.51 -20.98 -5.50
C ASP A 94 10.54 -19.84 -5.40
N TYR A 95 11.50 -19.98 -4.49
CA TYR A 95 12.55 -18.98 -4.28
C TYR A 95 13.32 -18.67 -5.56
N ALA A 96 13.53 -19.67 -6.42
CA ALA A 96 14.20 -19.52 -7.70
C ALA A 96 13.50 -18.50 -8.62
N ASP A 97 12.16 -18.49 -8.59
CA ASP A 97 11.30 -17.68 -9.46
C ASP A 97 11.08 -16.26 -8.94
N LEU A 98 11.61 -15.94 -7.75
CA LEU A 98 11.55 -14.58 -7.23
C LEU A 98 12.41 -13.63 -8.06
N PRO A 99 11.98 -12.36 -8.21
CA PRO A 99 12.83 -11.31 -8.75
C PRO A 99 14.17 -11.23 -8.00
N LYS A 100 15.25 -10.89 -8.70
CA LYS A 100 16.59 -10.79 -8.08
C LYS A 100 16.58 -9.93 -6.82
N GLN A 101 15.90 -8.78 -6.85
CA GLN A 101 15.83 -7.86 -5.73
C GLN A 101 15.15 -8.48 -4.50
N ALA A 102 14.15 -9.35 -4.70
CA ALA A 102 13.51 -10.06 -3.60
C ALA A 102 14.46 -11.09 -2.96
N LYS A 103 15.26 -11.78 -3.78
CA LYS A 103 16.31 -12.70 -3.32
C LYS A 103 17.41 -11.97 -2.54
N ASP A 104 17.82 -10.79 -3.00
CA ASP A 104 18.79 -9.94 -2.30
C ASP A 104 18.22 -9.46 -0.95
N THR A 105 16.97 -8.97 -0.91
CA THR A 105 16.29 -8.60 0.34
C THR A 105 16.20 -9.77 1.32
N ILE A 106 15.90 -10.96 0.82
CA ILE A 106 15.89 -12.20 1.60
C ILE A 106 17.27 -12.47 2.23
N ALA A 107 18.36 -12.37 1.47
CA ALA A 107 19.70 -12.59 1.99
C ALA A 107 20.03 -11.59 3.12
N LEU A 108 19.60 -10.34 3.00
CA LEU A 108 19.73 -9.34 4.06
C LEU A 108 18.90 -9.69 5.30
N ILE A 109 17.68 -10.21 5.13
CA ILE A 109 16.84 -10.67 6.24
C ILE A 109 17.51 -11.82 6.99
N ASP A 110 18.12 -12.76 6.26
CA ASP A 110 18.82 -13.91 6.85
C ASP A 110 20.10 -13.48 7.57
N ALA A 111 20.82 -12.47 7.04
CA ALA A 111 22.00 -11.88 7.66
C ALA A 111 21.68 -10.93 8.84
N GLY A 112 20.43 -10.49 8.99
CA GLY A 112 20.02 -9.53 10.01
C GLY A 112 20.28 -8.05 9.65
N GLY A 113 20.50 -7.75 8.38
CA GLY A 113 20.80 -6.41 7.86
C GLY A 113 22.30 -6.20 7.55
N PRO A 114 22.75 -4.94 7.34
CA PRO A 114 21.97 -3.70 7.44
C PRO A 114 20.89 -3.58 6.35
N PHE A 115 19.77 -2.95 6.69
CA PHE A 115 18.65 -2.77 5.74
C PHE A 115 18.73 -1.43 5.02
N PRO A 116 18.41 -1.38 3.71
CA PRO A 116 18.52 -0.17 2.90
C PRO A 116 17.51 0.92 3.29
N TYR A 117 16.37 0.55 3.88
CA TYR A 117 15.37 1.50 4.37
C TYR A 117 15.22 1.39 5.89
N PRO A 118 16.21 1.84 6.70
CA PRO A 118 16.25 1.58 8.15
C PRO A 118 15.10 2.24 8.93
N ARG A 119 14.41 3.21 8.33
CA ARG A 119 13.21 3.82 8.91
C ARG A 119 11.98 2.94 8.78
N ASP A 120 11.97 1.96 7.88
CA ASP A 120 10.78 1.20 7.51
C ASP A 120 10.97 -0.32 7.53
N ASP A 121 12.12 -0.79 7.08
CA ASP A 121 12.45 -2.21 7.05
C ASP A 121 12.55 -2.76 8.49
N GLY A 122 11.91 -3.90 8.72
CA GLY A 122 11.84 -4.55 10.02
C GLY A 122 10.71 -4.06 10.93
N LYS A 123 9.90 -3.08 10.48
CA LYS A 123 8.66 -2.67 11.17
C LYS A 123 7.66 -3.82 11.24
N THR A 124 6.77 -3.74 12.23
CA THR A 124 5.66 -4.68 12.38
C THR A 124 4.66 -4.52 11.24
N PHE A 125 4.38 -5.62 10.54
CA PHE A 125 3.25 -5.72 9.62
C PHE A 125 1.99 -6.14 10.39
N GLY A 126 0.93 -5.33 10.31
CA GLY A 126 -0.26 -5.49 11.12
C GLY A 126 -1.22 -6.60 10.68
N ASN A 127 -1.20 -6.98 9.39
CA ASN A 127 -2.14 -7.93 8.79
C ASN A 127 -3.63 -7.60 9.11
N PHE A 128 -4.02 -6.32 9.02
CA PHE A 128 -5.37 -5.85 9.38
C PHE A 128 -6.47 -6.40 8.47
N GLU A 129 -6.15 -6.60 7.19
CA GLU A 129 -7.04 -7.20 6.19
C GLU A 129 -7.13 -8.73 6.30
N GLY A 130 -6.25 -9.35 7.10
CA GLY A 130 -6.29 -10.80 7.35
C GLY A 130 -5.88 -11.66 6.15
N LEU A 131 -5.11 -11.11 5.19
CA LEU A 131 -4.66 -11.84 3.99
C LEU A 131 -3.59 -12.90 4.30
N LEU A 132 -2.84 -12.73 5.40
CA LEU A 132 -1.95 -13.76 5.94
C LEU A 132 -2.63 -14.51 7.09
N PRO A 133 -2.17 -15.73 7.46
CA PRO A 133 -2.69 -16.45 8.61
C PRO A 133 -2.75 -15.59 9.87
N LYS A 134 -3.85 -15.68 10.61
CA LYS A 134 -4.07 -14.93 11.85
C LYS A 134 -3.03 -15.33 12.90
N GLN A 135 -2.30 -14.36 13.41
CA GLN A 135 -1.23 -14.53 14.40
C GLN A 135 -1.28 -13.42 15.45
N LYS A 136 -0.50 -13.56 16.54
CA LYS A 136 -0.36 -12.53 17.57
C LYS A 136 0.21 -11.21 16.99
N ARG A 137 -0.09 -10.08 17.63
CA ARG A 137 0.47 -8.77 17.23
C ARG A 137 2.00 -8.81 17.29
N GLY A 138 2.67 -8.24 16.29
CA GLY A 138 4.13 -8.25 16.18
C GLY A 138 4.72 -9.56 15.62
N TYR A 139 3.89 -10.49 15.17
CA TYR A 139 4.35 -11.74 14.55
C TYR A 139 5.01 -11.51 13.19
N TYR A 140 4.47 -10.59 12.38
CA TYR A 140 4.98 -10.32 11.04
C TYR A 140 5.84 -9.06 11.02
N ARG A 141 6.93 -9.11 10.25
CA ARG A 141 7.77 -7.96 9.92
C ARG A 141 7.82 -7.74 8.42
N GLU A 142 7.85 -6.49 8.00
CA GLU A 142 7.93 -6.12 6.58
C GLU A 142 9.32 -5.63 6.18
N TYR A 143 9.67 -5.89 4.92
CA TYR A 143 10.94 -5.49 4.32
C TYR A 143 10.70 -5.05 2.87
N THR A 144 11.37 -3.97 2.48
CA THR A 144 11.28 -3.41 1.13
C THR A 144 12.02 -4.29 0.13
N VAL A 145 11.38 -4.54 -1.01
CA VAL A 145 12.04 -5.08 -2.19
C VAL A 145 12.22 -3.93 -3.19
N PRO A 146 13.45 -3.49 -3.50
CA PRO A 146 13.67 -2.42 -4.45
C PRO A 146 13.06 -2.73 -5.83
N THR A 147 12.41 -1.74 -6.42
CA THR A 147 11.98 -1.79 -7.82
C THR A 147 13.01 -1.05 -8.67
N PRO A 148 13.69 -1.71 -9.63
CA PRO A 148 14.65 -1.04 -10.51
C PRO A 148 14.02 0.16 -11.21
N GLY A 149 14.72 1.30 -11.19
CA GLY A 149 14.27 2.55 -11.83
C GLY A 149 13.16 3.31 -11.10
N ALA A 150 12.72 2.85 -9.92
CA ALA A 150 11.76 3.61 -9.12
C ALA A 150 12.47 4.64 -8.23
N ASP A 151 11.95 5.87 -8.21
CA ASP A 151 12.42 6.94 -7.32
C ASP A 151 11.96 6.76 -5.86
N THR A 152 10.99 5.88 -5.65
CA THR A 152 10.41 5.57 -4.34
C THR A 152 10.67 4.11 -3.95
N ARG A 153 10.25 3.72 -2.74
CA ARG A 153 10.31 2.32 -2.27
C ARG A 153 9.51 1.32 -3.12
N GLY A 154 8.64 1.80 -4.00
CA GLY A 154 7.78 0.95 -4.83
C GLY A 154 6.78 0.12 -4.02
N ALA A 155 6.11 -0.82 -4.70
CA ALA A 155 5.03 -1.64 -4.15
C ALA A 155 5.48 -2.98 -3.56
N ARG A 156 6.70 -3.43 -3.85
CA ARG A 156 7.14 -4.81 -3.58
C ARG A 156 7.66 -4.97 -2.16
N ARG A 157 7.26 -6.05 -1.46
CA ARG A 157 7.67 -6.32 -0.08
C ARG A 157 7.89 -7.82 0.16
N ILE A 158 8.76 -8.11 1.13
CA ILE A 158 8.82 -9.41 1.81
C ILE A 158 8.21 -9.25 3.20
N ILE A 159 7.30 -10.14 3.58
CA ILE A 159 6.78 -10.26 4.94
C ILE A 159 7.37 -11.53 5.57
N ARG A 160 8.04 -11.39 6.71
CA ARG A 160 8.61 -12.50 7.47
C ARG A 160 7.81 -12.76 8.74
N GLY A 161 7.35 -13.99 8.93
CA GLY A 161 6.82 -14.49 10.20
C GLY A 161 7.92 -14.79 11.21
N GLN A 162 7.59 -14.79 12.50
CA GLN A 162 8.53 -15.16 13.57
C GLN A 162 9.06 -16.60 13.44
N ASP A 163 8.30 -17.49 12.81
CA ASP A 163 8.67 -18.87 12.51
C ASP A 163 9.64 -19.01 11.32
N GLY A 164 9.97 -17.89 10.65
CA GLY A 164 10.80 -17.87 9.46
C GLY A 164 10.03 -18.05 8.15
N THR A 165 8.71 -18.30 8.18
CA THR A 165 7.90 -18.33 6.96
C THR A 165 7.94 -16.95 6.30
N MET A 166 8.11 -16.94 4.97
CA MET A 166 8.17 -15.69 4.20
C MET A 166 7.09 -15.63 3.13
N TYR A 167 6.58 -14.42 2.93
CA TYR A 167 5.58 -14.10 1.91
C TYR A 167 6.08 -12.95 1.05
N TYR A 168 5.75 -12.99 -0.23
CA TYR A 168 6.05 -11.95 -1.19
C TYR A 168 4.75 -11.27 -1.64
N THR A 169 4.77 -9.94 -1.71
CA THR A 169 3.75 -9.12 -2.38
C THR A 169 4.45 -8.25 -3.42
N SER A 170 3.88 -8.18 -4.62
CA SER A 170 4.34 -7.32 -5.70
C SER A 170 3.51 -6.04 -5.85
N ASP A 171 2.42 -5.94 -5.12
CA ASP A 171 1.28 -5.04 -5.37
C ASP A 171 0.85 -4.27 -4.11
N HIS A 172 1.80 -4.03 -3.19
CA HIS A 172 1.59 -3.23 -1.99
C HIS A 172 0.47 -3.78 -1.09
N TYR A 173 0.63 -5.05 -0.71
CA TYR A 173 -0.24 -5.78 0.22
C TYR A 173 -1.63 -6.16 -0.33
N VAL A 174 -1.91 -5.94 -1.61
CA VAL A 174 -3.18 -6.38 -2.24
C VAL A 174 -3.25 -7.90 -2.35
N SER A 175 -2.13 -8.56 -2.64
CA SER A 175 -2.04 -10.03 -2.65
C SER A 175 -0.71 -10.55 -2.13
N PHE A 176 -0.70 -11.82 -1.71
CA PHE A 176 0.47 -12.50 -1.17
C PHE A 176 0.69 -13.86 -1.82
N ARG A 177 1.96 -14.21 -1.98
CA ARG A 177 2.42 -15.55 -2.31
C ARG A 177 3.37 -16.04 -1.24
N ARG A 178 3.18 -17.26 -0.73
CA ARG A 178 4.10 -17.90 0.20
C ARG A 178 5.34 -18.37 -0.53
N ILE A 179 6.51 -18.00 -0.02
CA ILE A 179 7.79 -18.40 -0.61
C ILE A 179 8.13 -19.81 -0.16
N GLN A 180 8.44 -20.67 -1.13
CA GLN A 180 9.00 -22.00 -0.93
C GLN A 180 10.51 -21.93 -1.13
N ARG A 181 11.27 -22.39 -0.12
CA ARG A 181 12.72 -22.46 -0.15
C ARG A 181 13.17 -23.90 -0.02
#